data_AF-F0XXX5-F1
#
_entry.id   AF-F0XXX5-F1
#
_cell.length_a   1.000
_cell.length_b   1.000
_cell.length_c   1.000
_cell.angle_alpha   90.00
_cell.angle_beta   90.00
_cell.angle_gamma   90.00
#
_symmetry.space_group_name_H-M   'P 1'
#
loop_
_entity.id
_entity.type
_entity.pdbx_description
1 polymer ?
#
loop_
_entity_poly.entity_id
_entity_poly.type
_entity_poly.pdbx_seq_one_letter_code
_entity_poly.pdbx_strand_id
1 'polypeptide(L)'
;SFDLRITDVGGKNYRLFVEALDKDIVPAESKILVKKNRVTVKLKKVKGEYSYDHWSDLKKKGGKAAKEKEKGRDPSAGIMDMMKDLYDNGDDNMRKIIGESMMKSQRGEKMDP
;
A
#
# COMPACT_ATOMS: atom_id res chain seq x y z
N SER A 1 7.39 9.79 -6.38
CA SER A 1 7.04 11.10 -5.80
C SER A 1 6.42 12.00 -6.87
N PHE A 2 5.79 13.10 -6.47
CA PHE A 2 5.56 14.25 -7.35
C PHE A 2 5.55 15.56 -6.55
N ASP A 3 5.86 16.68 -7.21
CA ASP A 3 5.85 18.03 -6.63
C ASP A 3 5.03 18.97 -7.52
N LEU A 4 3.86 19.39 -7.04
CA LEU A 4 3.02 20.38 -7.70
C LEU A 4 3.22 21.73 -7.01
N ARG A 5 3.65 22.73 -7.78
CA ARG A 5 3.76 24.12 -7.33
C ARG A 5 2.80 24.98 -8.14
N ILE A 6 1.98 25.76 -7.46
CA ILE A 6 1.07 26.73 -8.07
C ILE A 6 1.45 28.09 -7.48
N THR A 7 1.90 28.99 -8.34
CA THR A 7 2.35 30.32 -7.93
C THR A 7 1.31 31.38 -8.27
N ASP A 8 1.32 32.46 -7.51
CA ASP A 8 0.57 33.70 -7.80
C ASP A 8 -0.95 33.52 -7.95
N VAL A 9 -1.56 32.66 -7.12
CA VAL A 9 -3.02 32.57 -7.04
C VAL A 9 -3.51 33.63 -6.06
N GLY A 10 -3.83 34.80 -6.59
CA GLY A 10 -4.25 35.95 -5.77
C GLY A 10 -3.15 36.42 -4.82
N GLY A 11 -1.90 36.45 -5.30
CA GLY A 11 -0.72 36.81 -4.50
C GLY A 11 -0.25 35.73 -3.51
N LYS A 12 -0.79 34.50 -3.60
CA LYS A 12 -0.39 33.37 -2.75
C LYS A 12 0.19 32.22 -3.56
N ASN A 13 1.17 31.54 -2.96
CA ASN A 13 1.80 30.35 -3.52
C ASN A 13 1.33 29.11 -2.77
N TYR A 14 1.05 28.04 -3.51
CA TYR A 14 0.62 26.74 -3.00
C TYR A 14 1.57 25.65 -3.48
N ARG A 15 1.86 24.68 -2.62
CA ARG A 15 2.69 23.51 -2.96
C ARG A 15 2.05 22.24 -2.42
N LEU A 16 1.93 21.24 -3.27
CA LEU A 16 1.56 19.88 -2.91
C LEU A 16 2.73 18.96 -3.25
N PHE A 17 3.41 18.48 -2.22
CA PHE A 17 4.51 17.54 -2.36
C PHE A 17 4.11 16.17 -1.80
N VAL A 18 4.30 15.14 -2.62
CA VAL A 18 4.09 13.73 -2.24
C VAL A 18 5.40 12.98 -2.47
N GLU A 19 6.08 12.68 -1.37
CA GLU A 19 7.39 12.04 -1.37
C GLU A 19 7.30 10.54 -1.75
N ALA A 20 6.61 9.72 -0.95
CA ALA A 20 6.42 8.30 -1.24
C ALA A 20 5.01 8.03 -1.75
N LEU A 21 4.88 7.69 -3.03
CA LEU A 21 3.65 7.14 -3.59
C LEU A 21 3.50 5.68 -3.16
N ASP A 22 2.26 5.21 -3.03
CA ASP A 22 1.99 3.82 -2.61
C ASP A 22 2.63 2.80 -3.57
N LYS A 23 2.48 3.05 -4.88
CA LYS A 23 3.12 2.28 -5.95
C LYS A 23 3.77 3.19 -6.99
N ASP A 24 4.46 2.56 -7.93
CA ASP A 24 5.15 3.25 -9.01
C ASP A 24 4.19 3.81 -10.07
N ILE A 25 4.64 4.90 -10.68
CA ILE A 25 3.96 5.61 -11.76
C ILE A 25 4.88 5.69 -12.98
N VAL A 26 4.32 5.87 -14.16
CA VAL A 26 5.04 6.21 -15.39
C VAL A 26 5.07 7.74 -15.51
N PRO A 27 6.19 8.42 -15.20
CA PRO A 27 6.21 9.88 -15.16
C PRO A 27 5.96 10.50 -16.53
N ALA A 28 6.49 9.87 -17.59
CA ALA A 28 6.35 10.32 -18.97
C ALA A 28 4.89 10.32 -19.49
N GLU A 29 4.04 9.44 -18.95
CA GLU A 29 2.62 9.34 -19.33
C GLU A 29 1.69 10.07 -18.35
N SER A 30 2.24 10.57 -17.24
CA SER A 30 1.49 11.36 -16.25
C SER A 30 1.30 12.79 -16.76
N LYS A 31 0.15 13.41 -16.43
CA LYS A 31 -0.27 14.69 -17.02
C LYS A 31 -0.86 15.63 -15.99
N ILE A 32 -0.68 16.92 -16.20
CA ILE A 32 -1.33 17.99 -15.43
C ILE A 32 -2.38 18.65 -16.32
N LEU A 33 -3.60 18.80 -15.80
CA LEU A 33 -4.71 19.46 -16.47
C LEU A 33 -5.12 20.67 -15.63
N VAL A 34 -5.02 21.86 -16.20
CA VAL A 34 -5.40 23.11 -15.55
C VAL A 34 -6.75 23.58 -16.10
N LYS A 35 -7.70 23.82 -15.22
CA LYS A 35 -9.02 24.39 -15.51
C LYS A 35 -9.27 25.58 -14.59
N LYS A 36 -10.30 26.37 -14.90
CA LYS A 36 -10.75 27.45 -14.00
C LYS A 36 -10.95 26.90 -12.59
N ASN A 37 -10.23 27.47 -11.62
CA ASN A 37 -10.26 27.13 -10.19
C ASN A 37 -9.92 25.65 -9.85
N ARG A 38 -9.29 24.88 -10.76
CA ARG A 38 -8.97 23.48 -10.50
C ARG A 38 -7.73 23.02 -11.26
N VAL A 39 -6.80 22.39 -10.54
CA VAL A 39 -5.68 21.64 -11.13
C VAL A 39 -5.92 20.15 -10.87
N THR A 40 -5.81 19.34 -11.92
CA THR A 40 -5.91 17.87 -11.82
C THR A 40 -4.59 17.26 -12.24
N VAL A 41 -3.97 16.52 -11.33
CA VAL A 41 -2.76 15.73 -11.60
C VAL A 41 -3.19 14.29 -11.88
N LYS A 42 -2.99 13.83 -13.11
CA LYS A 42 -3.24 12.45 -13.53
C LYS A 42 -1.92 11.68 -13.49
N LEU A 43 -1.81 10.71 -12.59
CA LEU A 43 -0.66 9.83 -12.49
C LEU A 43 -0.96 8.52 -13.22
N LYS A 44 -0.15 8.16 -14.21
CA LYS A 44 -0.26 6.88 -14.91
C LYS A 44 0.37 5.80 -14.04
N LYS A 45 -0.40 4.80 -13.60
CA LYS A 45 0.14 3.64 -12.87
C LYS A 45 1.05 2.82 -13.77
N VAL A 46 2.13 2.28 -13.21
CA VAL A 46 2.89 1.22 -13.87
C VAL A 46 1.99 -0.03 -13.99
N LYS A 47 2.05 -0.71 -15.14
CA LYS A 47 1.32 -1.96 -15.34
C LYS A 47 2.16 -3.08 -14.69
N GLY A 48 1.57 -3.84 -13.78
CA GLY A 48 2.17 -5.04 -13.21
C GLY A 48 2.16 -6.20 -14.22
N GLU A 49 2.68 -7.34 -13.80
CA GLU A 49 2.84 -8.54 -14.64
C GLU A 49 1.52 -9.03 -15.23
N TYR A 50 0.45 -9.02 -14.42
CA TYR A 50 -0.87 -9.50 -14.83
C TYR A 50 -1.91 -8.38 -15.03
N SER A 51 -1.86 -7.32 -14.22
CA SER A 51 -2.81 -6.20 -14.28
C SER A 51 -2.23 -4.93 -13.66
N TYR A 52 -3.00 -3.84 -13.64
CA TYR A 52 -2.62 -2.65 -12.88
C TYR A 52 -2.79 -2.91 -11.38
N ASP A 53 -1.78 -2.54 -10.60
CA ASP A 53 -1.86 -2.61 -9.15
C ASP A 53 -3.04 -1.80 -8.60
N HIS A 54 -3.75 -2.42 -7.66
CA HIS A 54 -4.71 -1.72 -6.83
C HIS A 54 -3.97 -0.73 -5.93
N TRP A 55 -4.48 0.50 -5.85
CA TRP A 55 -3.95 1.53 -4.93
C TRP A 55 -5.03 1.76 -3.88
N SER A 56 -4.74 1.39 -2.64
CA SER A 56 -5.63 1.68 -1.51
C SER A 56 -5.45 3.11 -1.03
N ASP A 57 -4.25 3.68 -1.19
CA ASP A 57 -3.89 5.02 -0.79
C ASP A 57 -2.98 5.71 -1.84
N LEU A 58 -2.92 7.04 -1.81
CA LEU A 58 -2.00 7.80 -2.67
C LEU A 58 -0.55 7.73 -2.17
N LYS A 59 -0.38 7.75 -0.84
CA LYS A 59 0.92 7.73 -0.18
C LYS A 59 1.21 6.33 0.33
N LYS A 60 2.48 5.92 0.24
CA LYS A 60 2.93 4.69 0.90
C LYS A 60 2.66 4.81 2.39
N LYS A 61 1.94 3.85 2.97
CA LYS A 61 1.87 3.72 4.42
C LYS A 61 3.26 3.32 4.93
N GLY A 62 4.03 4.31 5.36
CA GLY A 62 5.34 4.10 5.98
C GLY A 62 5.18 3.47 7.35
N GLY A 63 5.56 2.20 7.44
CA GLY A 63 5.39 1.36 8.61
C GLY A 63 6.15 1.83 9.85
N LYS A 64 5.42 1.91 10.96
CA LYS A 64 6.00 1.68 12.30
C LYS A 64 6.14 0.18 12.63
N ALA A 65 5.71 -0.72 11.74
CA ALA A 65 5.82 -2.18 11.93
C ALA A 65 7.08 -2.80 11.28
N ALA A 66 7.88 -2.04 10.52
CA ALA A 66 9.08 -2.55 9.85
C ALA A 66 10.39 -2.17 10.57
N LYS A 67 10.31 -1.74 11.84
CA LYS A 67 11.45 -1.74 12.75
C LYS A 67 11.28 -2.94 13.67
N GLU A 68 12.39 -3.65 13.91
CA GLU A 68 12.47 -4.91 14.67
C GLU A 68 12.17 -6.20 13.89
N LYS A 69 12.87 -6.41 12.76
CA LYS A 69 13.46 -7.74 12.54
C LYS A 69 14.75 -7.83 13.35
N GLU A 70 14.62 -7.76 14.67
CA GLU A 70 15.71 -8.11 15.56
C GLU A 70 15.75 -9.64 15.68
N LYS A 71 16.89 -10.18 15.28
CA LYS A 71 17.22 -11.59 15.25
C LYS A 71 17.06 -12.18 16.65
N GLY A 72 16.21 -13.20 16.81
CA GLY A 72 16.30 -14.07 18.00
C GLY A 72 15.02 -14.59 18.62
N ARG A 73 13.88 -14.70 17.90
CA ARG A 73 12.70 -15.37 18.47
C ARG A 73 12.25 -16.53 17.59
N ASP A 74 11.93 -17.63 18.27
CA ASP A 74 11.55 -18.95 17.77
C ASP A 74 10.80 -18.91 16.41
N PRO A 75 11.12 -19.79 15.45
CA PRO A 75 10.46 -19.83 14.14
C PRO A 75 8.93 -19.82 14.22
N SER A 76 8.35 -20.40 15.28
CA SER A 76 6.92 -20.45 15.55
C SER A 76 6.30 -19.07 15.87
N ALA A 77 7.03 -18.16 16.52
CA ALA A 77 6.55 -16.82 16.84
C ALA A 77 6.56 -15.90 15.62
N GLY A 78 7.58 -16.04 14.75
CA GLY A 78 7.69 -15.26 13.52
C GLY A 78 6.56 -15.54 12.52
N ILE A 79 6.03 -16.76 12.51
CA ILE A 79 4.91 -17.15 11.63
C ILE A 79 3.61 -16.49 12.09
N MET A 80 3.37 -16.36 13.41
CA MET A 80 2.13 -15.79 13.94
C MET A 80 2.05 -14.28 13.70
N ASP A 81 3.16 -13.55 13.86
CA ASP A 81 3.24 -12.13 13.54
C ASP A 81 3.12 -11.88 12.04
N MET A 82 3.70 -12.76 11.20
CA MET A 82 3.52 -12.70 9.75
C MET A 82 2.07 -12.95 9.33
N MET A 83 1.38 -13.90 9.98
CA MET A 83 -0.03 -14.21 9.69
C MET A 83 -0.98 -13.11 10.17
N LYS A 84 -0.63 -12.43 11.27
CA LYS A 84 -1.35 -11.25 11.78
C LYS A 84 -1.17 -10.04 10.87
N ASP A 85 0.05 -9.79 10.40
CA ASP A 85 0.32 -8.70 9.44
C ASP A 85 -0.43 -8.94 8.11
N LEU A 86 -0.51 -10.20 7.67
CA LEU A 86 -1.32 -10.62 6.52
C LEU A 86 -2.83 -10.51 6.77
N TYR A 87 -3.31 -10.70 8.00
CA TYR A 87 -4.71 -10.44 8.34
C TYR A 87 -5.00 -8.93 8.38
N ASP A 88 -4.15 -8.13 9.02
CA ASP A 88 -4.40 -6.70 9.19
C ASP A 88 -4.24 -5.92 7.86
N ASN A 89 -3.31 -6.34 7.00
CA ASN A 89 -3.00 -5.68 5.72
C ASN A 89 -3.43 -6.44 4.46
N GLY A 90 -3.93 -7.68 4.57
CA GLY A 90 -4.35 -8.49 3.43
C GLY A 90 -5.76 -8.18 2.93
N ASP A 91 -5.98 -8.44 1.64
CA ASP A 91 -7.28 -8.38 0.95
C ASP A 91 -8.32 -9.30 1.63
N ASP A 92 -9.61 -8.98 1.49
CA ASP A 92 -10.71 -9.66 2.22
C ASP A 92 -10.75 -11.18 1.95
N ASN A 93 -10.30 -11.61 0.77
CA ASN A 93 -10.17 -13.03 0.43
C ASN A 93 -9.05 -13.74 1.22
N MET A 94 -7.91 -13.09 1.45
CA MET A 94 -6.80 -13.69 2.21
C MET A 94 -7.13 -13.75 3.71
N ARG A 95 -7.82 -12.73 4.24
CA ARG A 95 -8.34 -12.74 5.62
C ARG A 95 -9.22 -13.94 5.88
N LYS A 96 -10.09 -14.30 4.93
CA LYS A 96 -10.99 -15.44 5.04
C LYS A 96 -10.22 -16.78 5.07
N ILE A 97 -9.26 -16.96 4.17
CA ILE A 97 -8.45 -18.19 4.07
C ILE A 97 -7.58 -18.36 5.33
N ILE A 98 -6.95 -17.28 5.81
CA ILE A 98 -6.15 -17.28 7.03
C ILE A 98 -7.03 -17.59 8.25
N GLY A 99 -8.19 -16.94 8.37
CA GLY A 99 -9.15 -17.21 9.45
C GLY A 99 -9.62 -18.66 9.48
N GLU A 100 -9.91 -19.25 8.32
CA GLU A 100 -10.31 -20.65 8.21
C GLU A 100 -9.17 -21.61 8.61
N SER A 101 -7.93 -21.34 8.19
CA SER A 101 -6.77 -22.17 8.55
C SER A 101 -6.37 -22.08 10.04
N MET A 102 -6.50 -20.90 10.67
CA MET A 102 -6.30 -20.72 12.11
C MET A 102 -7.38 -21.42 12.94
N MET A 103 -8.67 -21.32 12.53
CA MET A 103 -9.75 -22.03 13.22
C MET A 103 -9.60 -23.56 13.12
N LYS A 104 -9.18 -24.08 11.96
CA LYS A 104 -8.93 -25.53 11.79
C LYS A 104 -7.75 -26.02 12.63
N SER A 105 -6.69 -25.23 12.73
CA SER A 105 -5.53 -25.55 13.57
C SER A 105 -5.85 -25.56 15.06
N GLN A 106 -6.72 -24.65 15.54
CA GLN A 106 -7.21 -24.67 16.93
C GLN A 106 -8.15 -25.85 17.22
N ARG A 107 -8.86 -26.36 16.20
CA ARG A 107 -9.75 -27.53 16.33
C ARG A 107 -9.02 -28.88 16.27
N GLY A 108 -7.71 -28.89 16.02
CA GLY A 108 -6.91 -30.12 16.05
C GLY A 108 -7.19 -31.11 14.93
N GLU A 109 -7.93 -30.72 13.88
CA GLU A 109 -8.18 -31.57 12.73
C GLU A 109 -6.93 -31.61 11.85
N LYS A 110 -6.25 -32.76 11.83
CA LYS A 110 -5.14 -33.03 10.90
C LYS A 110 -5.71 -33.12 9.49
N MET A 111 -5.11 -32.39 8.57
CA MET A 111 -5.40 -32.49 7.15
C MET A 111 -4.69 -33.74 6.65
N ASP A 112 -5.44 -34.81 6.38
CA ASP A 112 -4.92 -35.95 5.61
C ASP A 112 -4.64 -35.51 4.16
N PRO A 113 -3.64 -36.12 3.49
CA PRO A 113 -3.02 -35.60 2.26
C PRO A 113 -3.95 -35.42 1.06
#